data_AF-A0A8J3DC62-F1
#
_entry.id   AF-A0A8J3DC62-F1
#
_cell.length_a   1.000
_cell.length_b   1.000
_cell.length_c   1.000
_cell.angle_alpha   90.00
_cell.angle_beta   90.00
_cell.angle_gamma   90.00
#
_symmetry.space_group_name_H-M   'P 1'
#
loop_
_entity.id
_entity.type
_entity.pdbx_description
1 polymer ?
#
loop_
_entity_poly.entity_id
_entity_poly.type
_entity_poly.pdbx_seq_one_letter_code
_entity_poly.pdbx_strand_id
1 'polypeptide(L)'
;MNKIIKLSLMAALILPVFAQAQAYQKAEAESAYKGDGGSAKQDGQLEVKSVGDATVARVKDSMAQWGYVTYWMGLPTPAGESKIRFRVLKTEEPTARYIIYVKSAEGQQMLGDLVVPADAANDSFVDVDMPVNFSSEWSGIIVKKASGDNLPSPWIDSVSVLLQ
;
A
#
# COMPACT_ATOMS: atom_id res chain seq x y z
N MET A 1 -38.14 -54.09 28.71
CA MET A 1 -37.89 -53.41 27.42
C MET A 1 -37.05 -52.17 27.69
N ASN A 2 -35.75 -52.24 27.40
CA ASN A 2 -34.78 -51.18 27.66
C ASN A 2 -34.82 -50.13 26.54
N LYS A 3 -35.04 -48.85 26.88
CA LYS A 3 -34.83 -47.72 25.98
C LYS A 3 -33.41 -47.19 26.14
N ILE A 4 -32.58 -47.34 25.11
CA ILE A 4 -31.26 -46.72 25.03
C ILE A 4 -31.45 -45.29 24.50
N ILE A 5 -31.09 -44.30 25.32
CA ILE A 5 -31.03 -42.89 24.92
C ILE A 5 -29.67 -42.68 24.25
N LYS A 6 -29.68 -42.36 22.94
CA LYS A 6 -28.47 -41.93 22.22
C LYS A 6 -28.20 -40.46 22.58
N LEU A 7 -27.11 -40.23 23.32
CA LEU A 7 -26.52 -38.90 23.47
C LEU A 7 -25.73 -38.60 22.18
N SER A 8 -26.23 -37.69 21.34
CA SER A 8 -25.42 -37.13 20.25
C SER A 8 -24.50 -36.06 20.81
N LEU A 9 -23.19 -36.33 20.75
CA LEU A 9 -22.12 -35.40 21.05
C LEU A 9 -22.04 -34.38 19.91
N MET A 10 -22.57 -33.16 20.11
CA MET A 10 -22.30 -32.03 19.22
C MET A 10 -20.86 -31.55 19.46
N ALA A 11 -19.94 -31.95 18.59
CA ALA A 11 -18.63 -31.34 18.52
C ALA A 11 -18.78 -29.95 17.88
N ALA A 12 -18.68 -28.89 18.69
CA ALA A 12 -18.57 -27.53 18.17
C ALA A 12 -17.21 -27.38 17.49
N LEU A 13 -17.21 -27.25 16.16
CA LEU A 13 -16.05 -26.83 15.40
C LEU A 13 -15.69 -25.40 15.82
N ILE A 14 -14.62 -25.23 16.61
CA ILE A 14 -13.99 -23.93 16.80
C ILE A 14 -13.11 -23.70 15.57
N LEU A 15 -13.62 -22.94 14.59
CA LEU A 15 -12.79 -22.47 13.49
C LEU A 15 -11.82 -21.41 14.02
N PRO A 16 -10.52 -21.48 13.70
CA PRO A 16 -9.61 -20.40 14.01
C PRO A 16 -9.99 -19.17 13.17
N VAL A 17 -10.48 -18.13 13.85
CA VAL A 17 -10.61 -16.80 13.24
C VAL A 17 -9.19 -16.28 13.06
N PHE A 18 -8.67 -16.37 11.84
CA PHE A 18 -7.46 -15.65 11.46
C PHE A 18 -7.79 -14.16 11.54
N ALA A 19 -7.36 -13.49 12.61
CA ALA A 19 -7.42 -12.05 12.71
C ALA A 19 -6.56 -11.48 11.57
N GLN A 20 -7.20 -10.97 10.52
CA GLN A 20 -6.51 -10.12 9.56
C GLN A 20 -6.01 -8.91 10.36
N ALA A 21 -4.69 -8.68 10.36
CA ALA A 21 -4.12 -7.50 11.00
C ALA A 21 -4.83 -6.26 10.43
N GLN A 22 -5.63 -5.60 11.27
CA GLN A 22 -6.38 -4.43 10.87
C GLN A 22 -5.40 -3.30 10.56
N ALA A 23 -5.55 -2.65 9.40
CA ALA A 23 -4.72 -1.52 9.06
C ALA A 23 -4.89 -0.42 10.11
N TYR A 24 -3.78 0.08 10.65
CA TYR A 24 -3.77 1.23 11.54
C TYR A 24 -4.25 2.46 10.78
N GLN A 25 -3.75 2.64 9.56
CA GLN A 25 -4.14 3.70 8.66
C GLN A 25 -4.11 3.23 7.21
N LYS A 26 -4.94 3.86 6.38
CA LYS A 26 -5.03 3.62 4.94
C LYS A 26 -5.19 4.96 4.21
N ALA A 27 -4.40 5.15 3.17
CA ALA A 27 -4.56 6.20 2.18
C ALA A 27 -5.03 5.56 0.86
N GLU A 28 -6.08 6.12 0.26
CA GLU A 28 -6.62 5.64 -1.01
C GLU A 28 -5.77 6.13 -2.19
N ALA A 29 -5.85 5.42 -3.31
CA ALA A 29 -5.06 5.66 -4.52
C ALA A 29 -4.88 7.14 -4.89
N GLU A 30 -5.97 7.90 -4.89
CA GLU A 30 -6.02 9.27 -5.36
C GLU A 30 -5.69 10.34 -4.31
N SER A 31 -5.48 9.94 -3.06
CA SER A 31 -5.19 10.86 -1.96
C SER A 31 -3.71 11.25 -1.88
N ALA A 32 -2.95 11.10 -2.96
CA ALA A 32 -1.55 11.50 -2.98
C ALA A 32 -1.42 13.02 -3.11
N TYR A 33 -0.39 13.56 -2.48
CA TYR A 33 -0.06 14.97 -2.42
C TYR A 33 1.26 15.26 -3.13
N LYS A 34 1.39 16.47 -3.63
CA LYS A 34 2.64 17.01 -4.15
C LYS A 34 3.59 17.37 -3.00
N GLY A 35 4.83 17.68 -3.35
CA GLY A 35 5.84 18.16 -2.39
C GLY A 35 5.45 19.46 -1.65
N ASP A 36 4.60 20.29 -2.26
CA ASP A 36 4.04 21.52 -1.67
C ASP A 36 2.78 21.29 -0.82
N GLY A 37 2.29 20.06 -0.72
CA GLY A 37 1.07 19.69 0.02
C GLY A 37 -0.24 19.82 -0.77
N GLY A 38 -0.21 20.28 -2.03
CA GLY A 38 -1.38 20.29 -2.91
C GLY A 38 -1.78 18.88 -3.38
N SER A 39 -3.04 18.70 -3.82
CA SER A 39 -3.50 17.41 -4.36
C SER A 39 -2.78 17.06 -5.67
N ALA A 40 -2.13 15.90 -5.73
CA ALA A 40 -1.46 15.43 -6.94
C ALA A 40 -2.46 15.07 -8.06
N LYS A 41 -3.67 14.62 -7.71
CA LYS A 41 -4.75 14.36 -8.67
C LYS A 41 -5.21 15.65 -9.35
N GLN A 42 -5.51 16.70 -8.56
CA GLN A 42 -6.01 17.96 -9.10
C GLN A 42 -4.97 18.69 -9.96
N ASP A 43 -3.68 18.52 -9.65
CA ASP A 43 -2.56 19.02 -10.44
C ASP A 43 -2.26 18.18 -11.70
N GLY A 44 -2.97 17.07 -11.88
CA GLY A 44 -2.81 16.20 -13.05
C GLY A 44 -1.54 15.35 -13.04
N GLN A 45 -0.90 15.14 -11.88
CA GLN A 45 0.27 14.26 -11.73
C GLN A 45 -0.10 12.77 -11.64
N LEU A 46 -1.37 12.48 -11.40
CA LEU A 46 -1.91 11.12 -11.35
C LEU A 46 -2.81 10.81 -12.55
N GLU A 47 -2.69 9.59 -13.07
CA GLU A 47 -3.76 8.92 -13.80
C GLU A 47 -4.61 8.13 -12.81
N VAL A 48 -5.93 8.11 -13.02
CA VAL A 48 -6.88 7.40 -12.14
C VAL A 48 -7.87 6.63 -13.02
N LYS A 49 -8.17 5.39 -12.64
CA LYS A 49 -9.21 4.58 -13.29
C LYS A 49 -9.92 3.67 -12.27
N SER A 50 -11.12 3.24 -12.63
CA SER A 50 -11.88 2.23 -11.89
C SER A 50 -11.60 0.84 -12.46
N VAL A 51 -11.42 -0.15 -11.58
CA VAL A 51 -11.21 -1.56 -11.92
C VAL A 51 -12.08 -2.40 -10.99
N GLY A 52 -13.22 -2.86 -11.50
CA GLY A 52 -14.29 -3.41 -10.65
C GLY A 52 -14.75 -2.36 -9.63
N ASP A 53 -14.75 -2.73 -8.36
CA ASP A 53 -15.12 -1.84 -7.25
C ASP A 53 -13.94 -1.02 -6.70
N ALA A 54 -12.73 -1.20 -7.24
CA ALA A 54 -11.52 -0.49 -6.81
C ALA A 54 -11.26 0.75 -7.66
N THR A 55 -10.68 1.78 -7.04
CA THR A 55 -10.11 2.94 -7.73
C THR A 55 -8.60 2.84 -7.63
N VAL A 56 -7.93 2.77 -8.79
CA VAL A 56 -6.47 2.73 -8.85
C VAL A 56 -5.93 4.02 -9.44
N ALA A 57 -4.76 4.44 -8.97
CA ALA A 57 -4.04 5.60 -9.47
C ALA A 57 -2.57 5.28 -9.69
N ARG A 58 -1.95 5.95 -10.65
CA ARG A 58 -0.51 5.90 -10.85
C ARG A 58 0.05 7.28 -11.15
N VAL A 59 1.30 7.49 -10.77
CA VAL A 59 2.06 8.68 -11.17
C VAL A 59 2.31 8.60 -12.67
N LYS A 60 2.01 9.69 -13.39
CA LYS A 60 2.16 9.76 -14.86
C LYS A 60 3.60 9.61 -15.31
N ASP A 61 3.76 9.18 -16.56
CA ASP A 61 5.04 9.08 -17.25
C ASP A 61 5.80 10.41 -17.34
N SER A 62 5.08 11.53 -17.41
CA SER A 62 5.58 12.90 -17.46
C SER A 62 6.23 13.39 -16.16
N MET A 63 6.14 12.61 -15.07
CA MET A 63 6.88 12.91 -13.85
C MET A 63 8.39 12.86 -14.15
N ALA A 64 9.08 13.96 -13.83
CA ALA A 64 10.53 14.04 -13.99
C ALA A 64 11.25 13.06 -13.06
N GLN A 65 12.49 12.68 -13.41
CA GLN A 65 13.36 11.96 -12.49
C GLN A 65 13.48 12.75 -11.18
N TRP A 66 13.38 12.05 -10.05
CA TRP A 66 13.34 12.60 -8.69
C TRP A 66 12.07 13.37 -8.31
N GLY A 67 11.12 13.50 -9.23
CA GLY A 67 9.75 13.89 -8.92
C GLY A 67 9.05 12.83 -8.07
N TYR A 68 8.10 13.26 -7.24
CA TYR A 68 7.45 12.38 -6.28
C TYR A 68 6.04 12.84 -5.93
N VAL A 69 5.28 11.88 -5.41
CA VAL A 69 4.04 12.14 -4.68
C VAL A 69 4.17 11.58 -3.26
N THR A 70 3.36 12.08 -2.33
CA THR A 70 3.37 11.68 -0.92
C THR A 70 1.98 11.23 -0.51
N TYR A 71 1.86 10.06 0.09
CA TYR A 71 0.69 9.63 0.83
C TYR A 71 0.87 10.04 2.30
N TRP A 72 0.03 10.95 2.78
CA TRP A 72 0.03 11.37 4.18
C TRP A 72 -0.94 10.50 4.98
N MET A 73 -0.41 9.89 6.04
CA MET A 73 -1.21 9.22 7.05
C MET A 73 -1.79 10.31 7.98
N GLY A 74 -3.11 10.30 8.19
CA GLY A 74 -3.81 11.34 8.96
C GLY A 74 -3.42 11.43 10.43
N LEU A 75 -2.81 10.37 10.97
CA LEU A 75 -2.21 10.29 12.29
C LEU A 75 -0.72 9.97 12.16
N PRO A 76 0.14 10.44 13.09
CA PRO A 76 1.48 9.89 13.24
C PRO A 76 1.41 8.37 13.46
N THR A 77 2.24 7.63 12.74
CA THR A 77 2.52 6.22 13.02
C THR A 77 3.48 6.15 14.18
N PRO A 78 3.18 5.36 15.23
CA PRO A 78 4.06 5.21 16.38
C PRO A 78 5.42 4.63 15.97
N ALA A 79 6.43 4.88 16.81
CA ALA A 79 7.72 4.21 16.73
C ALA A 79 7.57 2.69 16.92
N GLY A 80 8.53 1.94 16.39
CA GLY A 80 8.60 0.48 16.48
C GLY A 80 8.45 -0.21 15.13
N GLU A 81 8.20 -1.52 15.20
CA GLU A 81 8.02 -2.38 14.03
C GLU A 81 6.66 -2.12 13.39
N SER A 82 6.67 -1.99 12.06
CA SER A 82 5.48 -1.80 11.27
C SER A 82 5.73 -2.30 9.85
N LYS A 83 4.69 -2.27 9.05
CA LYS A 83 4.76 -2.63 7.64
C LYS A 83 3.95 -1.63 6.83
N ILE A 84 4.58 -1.11 5.78
CA ILE A 84 3.89 -0.35 4.75
C ILE A 84 3.44 -1.34 3.69
N ARG A 85 2.14 -1.36 3.39
CA ARG A 85 1.56 -2.22 2.36
C ARG A 85 1.04 -1.36 1.22
N PHE A 86 1.58 -1.58 0.02
CA PHE A 86 0.98 -1.08 -1.21
C PHE A 86 0.12 -2.18 -1.80
N ARG A 87 -1.18 -1.94 -1.94
CA ARG A 87 -2.04 -2.79 -2.77
C ARG A 87 -1.96 -2.28 -4.20
N VAL A 88 -1.41 -3.10 -5.09
CA VAL A 88 -1.07 -2.71 -6.46
C VAL A 88 -1.83 -3.58 -7.44
N LEU A 89 -2.40 -2.98 -8.50
CA LEU A 89 -2.91 -3.73 -9.64
C LEU A 89 -1.75 -4.06 -10.59
N LYS A 90 -1.44 -5.34 -10.72
CA LYS A 90 -0.43 -5.83 -11.67
C LYS A 90 -1.01 -5.78 -13.08
N THR A 91 -0.30 -5.15 -14.02
CA THR A 91 -0.63 -5.15 -15.45
C THR A 91 0.59 -5.54 -16.28
N GLU A 92 0.39 -5.75 -17.58
CA GLU A 92 1.47 -5.99 -18.56
C GLU A 92 2.23 -4.71 -18.92
N GLU A 93 1.66 -3.54 -18.61
CA GLU A 93 2.27 -2.25 -18.92
C GLU A 93 3.60 -2.10 -18.16
N PRO A 94 4.69 -1.69 -18.85
CA PRO A 94 5.96 -1.43 -18.19
C PRO A 94 5.84 -0.23 -17.25
N THR A 95 6.51 -0.32 -16.10
CA THR A 95 6.54 0.73 -15.08
C THR A 95 7.95 1.25 -14.87
N ALA A 96 8.07 2.54 -14.58
CA ALA A 96 9.31 3.17 -14.14
C ALA A 96 9.76 2.61 -12.78
N ARG A 97 11.03 2.83 -12.45
CA ARG A 97 11.59 2.52 -11.13
C ARG A 97 11.17 3.59 -10.13
N TYR A 98 10.50 3.21 -9.06
CA TYR A 98 10.14 4.09 -7.95
C TYR A 98 10.75 3.60 -6.63
N ILE A 99 11.31 4.54 -5.87
CA ILE A 99 11.87 4.31 -4.54
C ILE A 99 10.89 4.87 -3.50
N ILE A 100 10.65 4.09 -2.46
CA ILE A 100 9.83 4.49 -1.32
C ILE A 100 10.72 5.14 -0.26
N TYR A 101 10.29 6.30 0.19
CA TYR A 101 10.85 6.97 1.36
C TYR A 101 9.77 7.16 2.41
N VAL A 102 10.16 7.20 3.68
CA VAL A 102 9.31 7.61 4.78
C VAL A 102 9.75 8.96 5.27
N LYS A 103 8.78 9.85 5.51
CA LYS A 103 9.00 11.17 6.09
C LYS A 103 8.64 11.15 7.57
N SER A 104 9.63 11.46 8.39
CA SER A 104 9.53 11.69 9.84
C SER A 104 9.97 13.12 10.17
N ALA A 105 9.93 13.47 11.46
CA ALA A 105 10.48 14.73 11.95
C ALA A 105 12.01 14.84 11.72
N GLU A 106 12.70 13.71 11.63
CA GLU A 106 14.16 13.63 11.44
C GLU A 106 14.58 13.74 9.96
N GLY A 107 13.62 13.66 9.04
CA GLY A 107 13.86 13.81 7.60
C GLY A 107 13.20 12.72 6.76
N GLN A 108 13.81 12.43 5.60
CA GLN A 108 13.37 11.37 4.70
C GLN A 108 14.32 10.18 4.80
N GLN A 109 13.80 9.00 5.14
CA GLN A 109 14.54 7.75 5.14
C GLN A 109 14.13 6.89 3.94
N MET A 110 15.11 6.41 3.18
CA MET A 110 14.89 5.49 2.06
C MET A 110 14.56 4.08 2.59
N LEU A 111 13.52 3.45 2.04
CA LEU A 111 13.18 2.05 2.33
C LEU A 111 13.67 1.08 1.25
N GLY A 112 13.58 1.49 -0.01
CA GLY A 112 13.94 0.66 -1.15
C GLY A 112 13.01 0.84 -2.33
N ASP A 113 13.19 0.00 -3.36
CA ASP A 113 12.36 0.02 -4.56
C ASP A 113 10.96 -0.55 -4.29
N LEU A 114 9.94 0.06 -4.89
CA LEU A 114 8.60 -0.53 -4.99
C LEU A 114 8.61 -1.59 -6.10
N VAL A 115 8.85 -2.83 -5.72
CA VAL A 115 8.93 -3.96 -6.65
C VAL A 115 7.64 -4.75 -6.63
N VAL A 116 6.91 -4.72 -7.75
CA VAL A 116 5.76 -5.59 -7.96
C VAL A 116 6.27 -7.01 -8.29
N PRO A 117 5.84 -8.07 -7.58
CA PRO A 117 6.28 -9.44 -7.85
C PRO A 117 6.05 -9.83 -9.31
N ALA A 118 7.07 -10.41 -9.95
CA ALA A 118 7.03 -10.76 -11.37
C ALA A 118 6.11 -11.96 -11.67
N ASP A 119 5.85 -12.79 -10.68
CA ASP A 119 4.99 -13.97 -10.72
C ASP A 119 3.52 -13.65 -10.37
N ALA A 120 3.22 -12.41 -9.97
CA ALA A 120 1.83 -11.97 -9.77
C ALA A 120 1.07 -12.03 -11.09
N ALA A 121 -0.16 -12.54 -11.05
CA ALA A 121 -1.01 -12.63 -12.23
C ALA A 121 -1.34 -11.23 -12.78
N ASN A 122 -1.33 -11.08 -14.10
CA ASN A 122 -1.81 -9.85 -14.73
C ASN A 122 -3.29 -9.63 -14.42
N ASP A 123 -3.68 -8.36 -14.36
CA ASP A 123 -5.02 -7.87 -14.01
C ASP A 123 -5.50 -8.32 -12.62
N SER A 124 -4.56 -8.55 -11.70
CA SER A 124 -4.84 -8.92 -10.31
C SER A 124 -4.22 -7.94 -9.32
N PHE A 125 -4.82 -7.87 -8.13
CA PHE A 125 -4.28 -7.10 -7.02
C PHE A 125 -3.26 -7.92 -6.26
N VAL A 126 -2.10 -7.31 -6.00
CA VAL A 126 -1.02 -7.87 -5.19
C VAL A 126 -0.63 -6.90 -4.08
N ASP A 127 -0.37 -7.44 -2.90
CA ASP A 127 0.15 -6.67 -1.77
C ASP A 127 1.68 -6.67 -1.83
N VAL A 128 2.28 -5.48 -1.87
CA VAL A 128 3.72 -5.27 -1.75
C VAL A 128 4.00 -4.73 -0.35
N ASP A 129 4.60 -5.58 0.47
CA ASP A 129 4.89 -5.30 1.88
C ASP A 129 6.33 -4.83 2.07
N MET A 130 6.50 -3.68 2.71
CA MET A 130 7.80 -3.12 3.07
C MET A 130 7.90 -3.03 4.60
N PRO A 131 8.68 -3.93 5.25
CA PRO A 131 8.87 -3.86 6.69
C PRO A 131 9.67 -2.60 7.06
N VAL A 132 9.29 -1.98 8.17
CA VAL A 132 9.96 -0.81 8.72
C VAL A 132 10.12 -0.95 10.22
N ASN A 133 11.19 -0.37 10.76
CA ASN A 133 11.41 -0.26 12.19
C ASN A 133 12.04 1.11 12.47
N PHE A 134 11.24 2.02 13.03
CA PHE A 134 11.65 3.40 13.28
C PHE A 134 11.74 3.66 14.77
N SER A 135 12.76 4.41 15.21
CA SER A 135 12.91 4.85 16.60
C SER A 135 12.00 6.03 16.97
N SER A 136 11.39 6.67 15.98
CA SER A 136 10.53 7.85 16.15
C SER A 136 9.28 7.76 15.27
N GLU A 137 8.29 8.60 15.57
CA GLU A 137 7.04 8.67 14.82
C GLU A 137 7.23 9.19 13.40
N TRP A 138 6.38 8.73 12.49
CA TRP A 138 6.45 9.07 11.06
C TRP A 138 5.05 9.09 10.44
N SER A 139 4.85 9.82 9.34
CA SER A 139 3.50 9.98 8.77
C SER A 139 3.42 10.13 7.26
N GLY A 140 4.55 10.40 6.58
CA GLY A 140 4.55 10.53 5.13
C GLY A 140 5.17 9.33 4.45
N ILE A 141 4.52 8.81 3.41
CA ILE A 141 5.05 7.77 2.53
C ILE A 141 5.24 8.39 1.15
N ILE A 142 6.49 8.57 0.75
CA ILE A 142 6.88 9.24 -0.48
C ILE A 142 7.16 8.18 -1.55
N VAL A 143 6.49 8.31 -2.69
CA VAL A 143 6.71 7.48 -3.89
C VAL A 143 7.48 8.32 -4.90
N LYS A 144 8.79 8.08 -5.00
CA LYS A 144 9.73 8.94 -5.77
C LYS A 144 10.25 8.23 -7.01
N LYS A 145 10.11 8.87 -8.17
CA LYS A 145 10.62 8.33 -9.44
C LYS A 145 12.15 8.37 -9.44
N ALA A 146 12.77 7.23 -9.67
CA ALA A 146 14.23 7.10 -9.68
C ALA A 146 14.80 6.95 -11.11
N SER A 147 14.01 6.41 -12.04
CA SER A 147 14.40 6.30 -13.44
C SER A 147 14.17 7.61 -14.21
N GLY A 148 14.99 7.83 -15.25
CA GLY A 148 14.84 8.93 -16.21
C GLY A 148 14.06 8.54 -17.47
N ASP A 149 13.39 7.39 -17.47
CA ASP A 149 12.55 6.92 -18.57
C ASP A 149 11.17 7.60 -18.57
N ASN A 150 10.47 7.48 -19.71
CA ASN A 150 9.09 7.96 -19.86
C ASN A 150 8.09 6.85 -19.54
N LEU A 151 8.26 6.21 -18.38
CA LEU A 151 7.33 5.19 -17.87
C LEU A 151 6.61 5.71 -16.62
N PRO A 152 5.34 5.31 -16.40
CA PRO A 152 4.56 5.70 -15.23
C PRO A 152 4.89 4.80 -14.02
N SER A 153 4.35 5.12 -12.85
CA SER A 153 4.42 4.20 -11.70
C SER A 153 3.50 2.98 -11.91
N PRO A 154 3.64 1.94 -11.07
CA PRO A 154 2.60 0.92 -10.93
C PRO A 154 1.24 1.54 -10.54
N TRP A 155 0.16 0.84 -10.87
CA TRP A 155 -1.21 1.17 -10.47
C TRP A 155 -1.42 0.85 -8.99
N ILE A 156 -1.55 1.86 -8.13
CA ILE A 156 -1.76 1.73 -6.69
C ILE A 156 -3.26 1.87 -6.40
N ASP A 157 -3.84 0.91 -5.70
CA ASP A 157 -5.19 0.99 -5.11
C ASP A 157 -5.14 1.70 -3.74
N SER A 158 -4.20 1.30 -2.91
CA SER A 158 -4.07 1.88 -1.57
C SER A 158 -2.69 1.70 -0.98
N VAL A 159 -2.38 2.57 -0.03
CA VAL A 159 -1.19 2.50 0.82
C VAL A 159 -1.66 2.39 2.26
N SER A 160 -1.30 1.31 2.94
CA SER A 160 -1.72 1.03 4.32
C SER A 160 -0.52 0.90 5.24
N VAL A 161 -0.72 1.22 6.52
CA VAL A 161 0.22 0.95 7.60
C VAL A 161 -0.36 -0.13 8.49
N LEU A 162 0.41 -1.19 8.69
CA LEU A 162 0.08 -2.30 9.57
C LEU A 162 1.04 -2.26 10.77
N LEU A 163 0.51 -2.08 11.98
CA LEU A 163 1.32 -2.20 13.20
C LEU A 163 1.63 -3.68 13.45
N GLN A 164 2.77 -3.97 14.08
CA GLN A 164 3.20 -5.32 14.44
C GLN A 164 3.28 -5.47 15.95
#